data_AF-A0A961B3Q5-F1
#
_entry.id   AF-A0A961B3Q5-F1
#
_cell.length_a   1.000
_cell.length_b   1.000
_cell.length_c   1.000
_cell.angle_alpha   90.00
_cell.angle_beta   90.00
_cell.angle_gamma   90.00
#
_symmetry.space_group_name_H-M   'P 1'
#
loop_
_entity.id
_entity.type
_entity.pdbx_description
1 polymer ?
#
loop_
_entity_poly.entity_id
_entity_poly.type
_entity_poly.pdbx_seq_one_letter_code
_entity_poly.pdbx_strand_id
1 'polypeptide(L)'
;MNSGLFIIDAIGPFFRGYDRVRVNWSKIPWRRFRRLDEAGRAALFARIREDMRVFAARAAEAGYNAVSLDDVPHLADHEYYEPEVRGRIAEFRAEFRPLFAILREAGLKIFVTMDVVSTTPALKRRLHRGPGVARSGERRTNAFLRRLIDRFFVDFPEVAGLILRIGESDGLDVKDDFRSELWLKNPPMVNRFLRALLPVFEKHDRVCVFRTWTVGAH
;
A
#
# COMPACT_ATOMS: atom_id res chain seq x y z
N MET A 1 -26.34 -15.54 0.21
CA MET A 1 -25.37 -16.05 1.20
C MET A 1 -24.19 -15.10 1.23
N ASN A 2 -23.90 -14.47 2.38
CA ASN A 2 -22.76 -13.58 2.54
C ASN A 2 -21.50 -14.46 2.64
N SER A 3 -20.85 -14.76 1.52
CA SER A 3 -19.60 -15.52 1.54
C SER A 3 -18.56 -14.70 2.31
N GLY A 4 -18.03 -15.23 3.41
CA GLY A 4 -17.03 -14.55 4.24
C GLY A 4 -15.82 -14.05 3.42
N LEU A 5 -15.13 -13.02 3.92
CA LEU A 5 -13.93 -12.49 3.27
C LEU A 5 -12.71 -13.31 3.71
N PHE A 6 -12.12 -14.05 2.78
CA PHE A 6 -10.93 -14.87 3.00
C PHE A 6 -9.77 -14.29 2.19
N ILE A 7 -8.90 -13.55 2.87
CA ILE A 7 -7.76 -12.85 2.27
C ILE A 7 -6.48 -13.64 2.50
N ILE A 8 -5.69 -13.81 1.45
CA ILE A 8 -4.30 -14.31 1.53
C ILE A 8 -3.31 -13.24 1.05
N ASP A 9 -2.13 -13.23 1.62
CA ASP A 9 -1.08 -12.31 1.17
C ASP A 9 -0.42 -12.77 -0.14
N ALA A 10 -0.36 -11.87 -1.11
CA ALA A 10 0.11 -12.13 -2.46
C ALA A 10 1.49 -11.51 -2.77
N ILE A 11 2.28 -11.14 -1.75
CA ILE A 11 3.61 -10.56 -2.00
C ILE A 11 4.67 -11.62 -2.32
N GLY A 12 4.42 -12.90 -2.03
CA GLY A 12 5.37 -14.00 -2.22
C GLY A 12 6.11 -14.01 -3.58
N PRO A 13 5.41 -13.85 -4.73
CA PRO A 13 6.04 -13.73 -6.05
C PRO A 13 7.17 -12.69 -6.16
N PHE A 14 7.12 -11.60 -5.38
CA PHE A 14 8.13 -10.54 -5.41
C PHE A 14 9.45 -10.93 -4.70
N PHE A 15 9.47 -12.03 -3.95
CA PHE A 15 10.62 -12.50 -3.19
C PHE A 15 11.43 -13.58 -3.91
N ARG A 16 10.98 -14.08 -5.06
CA ARG A 16 11.70 -15.13 -5.78
C ARG A 16 13.12 -14.66 -6.15
N GLY A 17 14.11 -15.46 -5.78
CA GLY A 17 15.54 -15.14 -5.97
C GLY A 17 16.01 -13.90 -5.21
N TYR A 18 15.36 -13.51 -4.10
CA TYR A 18 15.79 -12.37 -3.29
C TYR A 18 16.87 -12.80 -2.29
N ASP A 19 18.13 -12.50 -2.61
CA ASP A 19 19.30 -13.10 -1.93
C ASP A 19 19.68 -12.44 -0.59
N ARG A 20 18.73 -11.82 0.12
CA ARG A 20 19.01 -11.24 1.45
C ARG A 20 18.69 -12.25 2.55
N VAL A 21 19.60 -12.35 3.52
CA VAL A 21 19.43 -13.21 4.70
C VAL A 21 18.35 -12.67 5.65
N ARG A 22 18.28 -11.35 5.81
CA ARG A 22 17.24 -10.68 6.62
C ARG A 22 16.25 -9.98 5.69
N VAL A 23 15.03 -10.50 5.68
CA VAL A 23 13.94 -10.07 4.81
C VAL A 23 12.77 -9.61 5.67
N ASN A 24 12.21 -8.44 5.34
CA ASN A 24 10.92 -8.05 5.87
C ASN A 24 9.84 -8.78 5.04
N TRP A 25 9.15 -9.72 5.65
CA TRP A 25 8.08 -10.51 5.01
C TRP A 25 6.71 -9.83 5.05
N SER A 26 6.64 -8.56 5.46
CA SER A 26 5.39 -7.79 5.50
C SER A 26 5.36 -6.60 4.54
N LYS A 27 6.37 -6.47 3.65
CA LYS A 27 6.47 -5.42 2.62
C LYS A 27 7.19 -5.94 1.38
N ILE A 28 6.68 -5.62 0.19
CA ILE A 28 7.40 -5.84 -1.07
C ILE A 28 8.80 -5.21 -1.00
N PRO A 29 9.85 -5.89 -1.51
CA PRO A 29 11.22 -5.38 -1.44
C PRO A 29 11.48 -4.31 -2.52
N TRP A 30 10.78 -3.16 -2.44
CA TRP A 30 10.79 -2.08 -3.45
C TRP A 30 12.18 -1.62 -3.88
N ARG A 31 13.12 -1.58 -2.95
CA ARG A 31 14.54 -1.32 -3.20
C ARG A 31 15.17 -2.18 -4.28
N ARG A 32 14.71 -3.42 -4.44
CA ARG A 32 15.27 -4.37 -5.40
C ARG A 32 15.08 -3.87 -6.82
N PHE A 33 13.90 -3.33 -7.13
CA PHE A 33 13.59 -2.84 -8.47
C PHE A 33 14.45 -1.63 -8.84
N ARG A 34 14.79 -0.78 -7.85
CA ARG A 34 15.62 0.42 -8.05
C ARG A 34 17.07 0.13 -8.46
N ARG A 35 17.55 -1.10 -8.25
CA ARG A 35 18.93 -1.50 -8.58
C ARG A 35 19.05 -2.11 -9.98
N LEU A 36 17.91 -2.39 -10.62
CA LEU A 36 17.86 -2.97 -11.94
C LEU A 36 17.75 -1.85 -12.97
N ASP A 37 18.35 -2.07 -14.13
CA ASP A 37 18.03 -1.30 -15.33
C ASP A 37 16.63 -1.67 -15.85
N GLU A 38 16.21 -1.00 -16.91
CA GLU A 38 14.88 -1.21 -17.50
C GLU A 38 14.67 -2.67 -17.96
N ALA A 39 15.67 -3.26 -18.62
CA ALA A 39 15.60 -4.64 -19.11
C ALA A 39 15.52 -5.65 -17.96
N GLY A 40 16.35 -5.49 -16.93
CA GLY A 40 16.34 -6.34 -15.74
C GLY A 40 15.04 -6.23 -14.96
N ARG A 41 14.48 -5.03 -14.84
CA ARG A 41 13.17 -4.80 -14.20
C ARG A 41 12.04 -5.45 -15.00
N ALA A 42 12.02 -5.28 -16.33
CA ALA A 42 11.02 -5.91 -17.19
C ALA A 42 11.07 -7.44 -17.12
N ALA A 43 12.26 -8.03 -17.15
CA ALA A 43 12.46 -9.48 -17.00
C ALA A 43 11.99 -9.98 -15.63
N LEU A 44 12.29 -9.24 -14.56
CA LEU A 44 11.83 -9.59 -13.22
C LEU A 44 10.30 -9.53 -13.12
N PHE A 45 9.66 -8.48 -13.62
CA PHE A 45 8.20 -8.38 -13.61
C PHE A 45 7.52 -9.41 -14.51
N ALA A 46 8.16 -9.84 -15.61
CA ALA A 46 7.67 -10.96 -16.41
C ALA A 46 7.60 -12.25 -15.58
N ARG A 47 8.65 -12.54 -14.80
CA ARG A 47 8.67 -13.67 -13.88
C ARG A 47 7.66 -13.52 -12.74
N ILE A 48 7.55 -12.33 -12.14
CA ILE A 48 6.54 -12.05 -11.10
C ILE A 48 5.13 -12.32 -11.64
N ARG A 49 4.83 -11.96 -12.89
CA ARG A 49 3.53 -12.26 -13.52
C ARG A 49 3.30 -13.77 -13.68
N GLU A 50 4.31 -14.53 -14.08
CA GLU A 50 4.21 -16.00 -14.15
C GLU A 50 3.93 -16.61 -12.78
N ASP A 51 4.71 -16.21 -11.77
CA ASP A 51 4.55 -16.68 -10.40
C ASP A 51 3.19 -16.25 -9.81
N MET A 52 2.72 -15.05 -10.15
CA MET A 52 1.41 -14.55 -9.72
C MET A 52 0.26 -15.38 -10.30
N ARG A 53 0.35 -15.85 -11.56
CA ARG A 53 -0.67 -16.74 -12.14
C ARG A 53 -0.77 -18.05 -11.37
N VAL A 54 0.39 -18.65 -11.07
CA VAL A 54 0.44 -19.89 -10.28
C VAL A 54 -0.13 -19.65 -8.88
N PHE A 55 0.31 -18.59 -8.21
CA PHE A 55 -0.19 -18.22 -6.89
C PHE A 55 -1.71 -18.00 -6.89
N ALA A 56 -2.23 -17.21 -7.84
CA ALA A 56 -3.65 -16.86 -7.91
C ALA A 56 -4.53 -18.09 -8.11
N ALA A 57 -4.13 -19.00 -9.01
CA ALA A 57 -4.84 -20.26 -9.23
C ALA A 57 -4.88 -21.12 -7.96
N ARG A 58 -3.75 -21.24 -7.25
CA ARG A 58 -3.67 -22.02 -6.00
C ARG A 58 -4.44 -21.39 -4.86
N ALA A 59 -4.41 -20.06 -4.74
CA ALA A 59 -5.18 -19.35 -3.73
C ALA A 59 -6.69 -19.55 -3.93
N ALA A 60 -7.17 -19.43 -5.17
CA ALA A 60 -8.57 -19.68 -5.51
C ALA A 60 -8.95 -21.16 -5.26
N GLU A 61 -8.12 -22.12 -5.67
CA GLU A 61 -8.32 -23.56 -5.41
C GLU A 61 -8.40 -23.88 -3.90
N ALA A 62 -7.60 -23.18 -3.08
CA ALA A 62 -7.62 -23.31 -1.62
C ALA A 62 -8.82 -22.61 -0.95
N GLY A 63 -9.69 -21.94 -1.71
CA GLY A 63 -10.91 -21.30 -1.22
C GLY A 63 -10.78 -19.84 -0.79
N TYR A 64 -9.63 -19.20 -1.03
CA TYR A 64 -9.51 -17.76 -0.84
C TYR A 64 -10.30 -17.01 -1.92
N ASN A 65 -10.92 -15.89 -1.55
CA ASN A 65 -11.69 -15.03 -2.47
C ASN A 65 -11.13 -13.61 -2.57
N ALA A 66 -10.00 -13.36 -1.90
CA ALA A 66 -9.35 -12.07 -1.88
C ALA A 66 -7.84 -12.21 -1.65
N VAL A 67 -7.10 -11.18 -2.05
CA VAL A 67 -5.65 -11.09 -1.84
C VAL A 67 -5.26 -9.72 -1.29
N SER A 68 -4.15 -9.67 -0.54
CA SER A 68 -3.46 -8.42 -0.19
C SER A 68 -2.16 -8.24 -0.97
N LEU A 69 -1.91 -7.02 -1.43
CA LEU A 69 -0.64 -6.57 -1.99
C LEU A 69 -0.15 -5.32 -1.26
N ASP A 70 1.16 -5.13 -1.19
CA ASP A 70 1.77 -3.87 -0.72
C ASP A 70 2.13 -2.97 -1.91
N ASP A 71 2.29 -1.67 -1.73
CA ASP A 71 1.62 -0.82 -0.76
C ASP A 71 1.18 0.46 -1.49
N VAL A 72 0.10 1.07 -1.00
CA VAL A 72 -0.53 2.23 -1.66
C VAL A 72 0.46 3.36 -1.99
N PRO A 73 1.44 3.73 -1.13
CA PRO A 73 2.37 4.84 -1.44
C PRO A 73 3.15 4.67 -2.74
N HIS A 74 3.48 3.43 -3.15
CA HIS A 74 4.20 3.15 -4.38
C HIS A 74 3.31 3.13 -5.63
N LEU A 75 1.98 3.22 -5.47
CA LEU A 75 0.99 3.16 -6.56
C LEU A 75 0.12 4.42 -6.65
N ALA A 76 -0.07 5.15 -5.56
CA ALA A 76 -0.90 6.33 -5.48
C ALA A 76 -0.09 7.60 -5.74
N ASP A 77 -0.40 8.33 -6.81
CA ASP A 77 0.26 9.61 -7.14
C ASP A 77 -0.38 10.78 -6.38
N HIS A 78 0.45 11.78 -6.04
CA HIS A 78 0.02 13.06 -5.49
C HIS A 78 1.03 14.15 -5.86
N GLU A 79 0.55 15.36 -6.17
CA GLU A 79 1.35 16.57 -6.45
C GLU A 79 2.31 17.01 -5.33
N TYR A 80 2.25 16.37 -4.15
CA TYR A 80 3.10 16.71 -3.00
C TYR A 80 4.41 15.93 -2.99
N TYR A 81 4.49 14.86 -3.78
CA TYR A 81 5.68 14.06 -3.95
C TYR A 81 6.66 14.74 -4.91
N GLU A 82 7.94 14.43 -4.71
CA GLU A 82 9.03 14.82 -5.59
C GLU A 82 8.82 14.25 -7.01
N PRO A 83 9.19 14.98 -8.09
CA PRO A 83 9.02 14.51 -9.46
C PRO A 83 9.60 13.12 -9.71
N GLU A 84 10.76 12.82 -9.12
CA GLU A 84 11.43 11.52 -9.25
C GLU A 84 10.64 10.38 -8.57
N VAL A 85 9.96 10.68 -7.45
CA VAL A 85 9.06 9.71 -6.78
C VAL A 85 7.82 9.47 -7.63
N ARG A 86 7.24 10.54 -8.19
CA ARG A 86 6.07 10.43 -9.08
C ARG A 86 6.38 9.63 -10.34
N GLY A 87 7.58 9.81 -10.92
CA GLY A 87 8.07 8.99 -12.04
C GLY A 87 8.13 7.50 -11.68
N ARG A 88 8.68 7.16 -10.51
CA ARG A 88 8.72 5.76 -10.03
C ARG A 88 7.34 5.19 -9.76
N ILE A 89 6.43 5.97 -9.18
CA ILE A 89 5.03 5.58 -9.01
C ILE A 89 4.43 5.24 -10.38
N ALA A 90 4.62 6.09 -11.40
CA ALA A 90 4.10 5.82 -12.75
C ALA A 90 4.61 4.50 -13.34
N GLU A 91 5.91 4.20 -13.17
CA GLU A 91 6.48 2.91 -13.57
C GLU A 91 5.83 1.73 -12.85
N PHE A 92 5.72 1.78 -11.52
CA PHE A 92 5.12 0.69 -10.75
C PHE A 92 3.64 0.51 -11.05
N ARG A 93 2.89 1.59 -11.28
CA ARG A 93 1.49 1.52 -11.71
C ARG A 93 1.35 0.74 -13.02
N ALA A 94 2.24 0.97 -13.99
CA ALA A 94 2.23 0.24 -15.25
C ALA A 94 2.47 -1.26 -15.05
N GLU A 95 3.40 -1.63 -14.17
CA GLU A 95 3.72 -3.04 -13.89
C GLU A 95 2.65 -3.76 -13.03
N PHE A 96 1.96 -3.03 -12.15
CA PHE A 96 0.92 -3.61 -11.30
C PHE A 96 -0.41 -3.85 -12.02
N ARG A 97 -0.73 -3.09 -13.08
CA ARG A 97 -1.96 -3.30 -13.86
C ARG A 97 -2.10 -4.74 -14.39
N PRO A 98 -1.09 -5.34 -15.05
CA PRO A 98 -1.14 -6.75 -15.42
C PRO A 98 -1.29 -7.72 -14.24
N LEU A 99 -0.69 -7.42 -13.08
CA LEU A 99 -0.82 -8.27 -11.89
C LEU A 99 -2.26 -8.24 -11.35
N PHE A 100 -2.89 -7.07 -11.33
CA PHE A 100 -4.29 -6.94 -10.96
C PHE A 100 -5.22 -7.68 -11.94
N ALA A 101 -4.93 -7.66 -13.24
CA ALA A 101 -5.68 -8.44 -14.22
C ALA A 101 -5.62 -9.95 -13.92
N ILE A 102 -4.42 -10.48 -13.65
CA ILE A 102 -4.20 -11.90 -13.29
C ILE A 102 -5.03 -12.29 -12.05
N LEU A 103 -4.99 -11.46 -11.01
CA LEU A 103 -5.72 -11.71 -9.77
C LEU A 103 -7.25 -11.71 -9.99
N ARG A 104 -7.74 -10.76 -10.78
CA ARG A 104 -9.16 -10.68 -11.15
C ARG A 104 -9.63 -11.86 -11.98
N GLU A 105 -8.83 -12.29 -12.95
CA GLU A 105 -9.12 -13.45 -13.80
C GLU A 105 -9.26 -14.73 -12.97
N ALA A 106 -8.51 -14.84 -11.86
CA ALA A 106 -8.65 -15.91 -10.88
C ALA A 106 -9.84 -15.74 -9.92
N GLY A 107 -10.66 -14.69 -10.07
CA GLY A 107 -11.82 -14.42 -9.22
C GLY A 107 -11.48 -13.83 -7.85
N LEU A 108 -10.26 -13.34 -7.64
CA LEU A 108 -9.80 -12.81 -6.36
C LEU A 108 -10.04 -11.30 -6.26
N LYS A 109 -10.69 -10.86 -5.18
CA LYS A 109 -10.81 -9.43 -4.84
C LYS A 109 -9.46 -8.88 -4.41
N ILE A 110 -9.10 -7.71 -4.90
CA ILE A 110 -7.78 -7.11 -4.64
C ILE A 110 -7.91 -6.12 -3.49
N PHE A 111 -7.10 -6.32 -2.45
CA PHE A 111 -6.87 -5.35 -1.39
C PHE A 111 -5.43 -4.86 -1.46
N VAL A 112 -5.23 -3.57 -1.23
CA VAL A 112 -3.88 -3.00 -1.15
C VAL A 112 -3.63 -2.47 0.25
N THR A 113 -2.51 -2.85 0.82
CA THR A 113 -2.12 -2.49 2.17
C THR A 113 -1.47 -1.11 2.18
N MET A 114 -1.66 -0.37 3.27
CA MET A 114 -0.87 0.82 3.56
C MET A 114 -0.71 1.04 5.05
N ASP A 115 0.43 1.59 5.43
CA ASP A 115 0.58 2.22 6.73
C ASP A 115 -0.18 3.55 6.69
N VAL A 116 -0.78 3.95 7.82
CA VAL A 116 -1.64 5.16 7.83
C VAL A 116 -0.92 6.38 7.27
N VAL A 117 0.37 6.55 7.61
CA VAL A 117 1.19 7.64 7.10
C VAL A 117 2.56 7.11 6.69
N SER A 118 2.82 7.13 5.39
CA SER A 118 4.17 6.97 4.83
C SER A 118 4.53 8.25 4.08
N THR A 119 5.68 8.85 4.42
CA THR A 119 6.09 10.15 3.87
C THR A 119 7.39 10.09 3.10
N THR A 120 7.45 10.89 2.03
CA THR A 120 8.71 11.32 1.43
C THR A 120 9.25 12.57 2.16
N PRO A 121 10.53 12.94 1.98
CA PRO A 121 11.06 14.17 2.57
C PRO A 121 10.27 15.43 2.22
N ALA A 122 9.80 15.60 0.97
CA ALA A 122 8.98 16.73 0.56
C ALA A 122 7.59 16.70 1.21
N LEU A 123 6.93 15.53 1.23
CA LEU A 123 5.64 15.40 1.88
C LEU A 123 5.75 15.71 3.38
N LYS A 124 6.77 15.16 4.06
CA LYS A 124 7.06 15.41 5.46
C LYS A 124 7.16 16.91 5.75
N ARG A 125 7.95 17.65 4.96
CA ARG A 125 8.06 19.12 5.09
C ARG A 125 6.72 19.84 4.91
N ARG A 126 5.85 19.37 4.02
CA ARG A 126 4.52 19.97 3.80
C ARG A 126 3.55 19.68 4.95
N LEU A 127 3.54 18.45 5.47
CA LEU A 127 2.62 18.06 6.55
C LEU A 127 3.00 18.68 7.90
N HIS A 128 4.31 18.82 8.19
CA HIS A 128 4.81 19.32 9.48
C HIS A 128 5.18 20.82 9.54
N ARG A 129 4.90 21.63 8.51
CA ARG A 129 5.14 23.09 8.59
C ARG A 129 4.08 23.84 9.41
N GLY A 130 4.54 24.72 10.33
CA GLY A 130 3.77 25.78 11.00
C GLY A 130 3.56 25.63 12.54
N PRO A 131 3.62 26.72 13.34
CA PRO A 131 3.32 26.70 14.79
C PRO A 131 1.83 26.38 15.07
N GLY A 132 1.53 25.63 16.15
CA GLY A 132 0.18 25.08 16.46
C GLY A 132 0.01 23.58 16.18
N VAL A 133 1.11 22.84 16.24
CA VAL A 133 1.51 21.67 15.43
C VAL A 133 0.58 20.44 15.47
N ALA A 134 -0.09 20.14 16.58
CA ALA A 134 -0.76 18.83 16.73
C ALA A 134 -2.09 18.72 15.95
N ARG A 135 -3.06 19.61 16.21
CA ARG A 135 -4.40 19.53 15.58
C ARG A 135 -4.40 20.01 14.12
N SER A 136 -3.59 21.01 13.77
CA SER A 136 -3.45 21.44 12.38
C SER A 136 -2.73 20.37 11.53
N GLY A 137 -1.74 19.68 12.12
CA GLY A 137 -1.07 18.54 11.50
C GLY A 137 -2.05 17.41 11.20
N GLU A 138 -2.86 17.00 12.18
CA GLU A 138 -3.88 15.95 12.01
C GLU A 138 -4.84 16.27 10.85
N ARG A 139 -5.37 17.50 10.80
CA ARG A 139 -6.27 17.92 9.71
C ARG A 139 -5.59 17.89 8.34
N ARG A 140 -4.34 18.36 8.22
CA ARG A 140 -3.58 18.33 6.96
C ARG A 140 -3.30 16.91 6.50
N THR A 141 -2.88 16.04 7.40
CA THR A 141 -2.63 14.62 7.11
C THR A 141 -3.92 13.92 6.67
N ASN A 142 -5.03 14.13 7.38
CA ASN A 142 -6.32 13.54 7.00
C ASN A 142 -6.78 14.06 5.63
N ALA A 143 -6.61 15.35 5.35
CA ALA A 143 -6.96 15.92 4.05
C ALA A 143 -6.08 15.37 2.91
N PHE A 144 -4.78 15.17 3.16
CA PHE A 144 -3.87 14.54 2.23
C PHE A 144 -4.28 13.08 1.95
N LEU A 145 -4.49 12.27 2.98
CA LEU A 145 -4.86 10.86 2.83
C LEU A 145 -6.21 10.69 2.13
N ARG A 146 -7.19 11.55 2.43
CA ARG A 146 -8.47 11.55 1.71
C ARG A 146 -8.28 11.75 0.22
N ARG A 147 -7.50 12.76 -0.19
CA ARG A 147 -7.24 13.01 -1.62
C ARG A 147 -6.44 11.91 -2.28
N LEU A 148 -5.43 11.38 -1.57
CA LEU A 148 -4.59 10.29 -2.05
C LEU A 148 -5.44 9.03 -2.32
N ILE A 149 -6.26 8.62 -1.36
CA ILE A 149 -7.11 7.43 -1.47
C ILE A 149 -8.25 7.64 -2.48
N ASP A 150 -8.86 8.84 -2.50
CA ASP A 150 -9.90 9.16 -3.48
C ASP A 150 -9.36 9.04 -4.91
N ARG A 151 -8.19 9.62 -5.18
CA ARG A 151 -7.48 9.50 -6.45
C ARG A 151 -7.12 8.05 -6.75
N PHE A 152 -6.60 7.32 -5.76
CA PHE A 152 -6.19 5.93 -5.92
C PHE A 152 -7.34 5.02 -6.37
N PHE A 153 -8.53 5.17 -5.79
CA PHE A 153 -9.71 4.39 -6.21
C PHE A 153 -10.23 4.78 -7.60
N VAL A 154 -10.10 6.04 -8.01
CA VAL A 154 -10.37 6.45 -9.40
C VAL A 154 -9.39 5.80 -10.36
N ASP A 155 -8.12 5.76 -9.99
CA ASP A 155 -7.03 5.27 -10.83
C ASP A 155 -6.99 3.74 -10.95
N PHE A 156 -7.49 3.04 -9.93
CA PHE A 156 -7.54 1.58 -9.79
C PHE A 156 -8.94 1.10 -9.37
N PRO A 157 -9.94 1.23 -10.24
CA PRO A 157 -11.31 0.80 -9.93
C PRO A 157 -11.42 -0.69 -9.62
N GLU A 158 -10.44 -1.51 -10.03
CA GLU A 158 -10.33 -2.93 -9.72
C GLU A 158 -10.02 -3.27 -8.26
N VAL A 159 -9.46 -2.33 -7.49
CA VAL A 159 -9.14 -2.57 -6.08
C VAL A 159 -10.43 -2.52 -5.28
N ALA A 160 -10.73 -3.61 -4.56
CA ALA A 160 -11.95 -3.78 -3.76
C ALA A 160 -11.90 -3.06 -2.40
N GLY A 161 -10.70 -2.74 -1.92
CA GLY A 161 -10.52 -2.08 -0.64
C GLY A 161 -9.07 -1.88 -0.26
N LEU A 162 -8.87 -1.24 0.89
CA LEU A 162 -7.55 -1.04 1.48
C LEU A 162 -7.45 -1.73 2.83
N ILE A 163 -6.25 -2.19 3.15
CA ILE A 163 -5.89 -2.68 4.48
C ILE A 163 -5.06 -1.60 5.16
N LEU A 164 -5.63 -0.92 6.15
CA LEU A 164 -4.95 0.12 6.91
C LEU A 164 -4.23 -0.49 8.11
N ARG A 165 -2.89 -0.35 8.15
CA ARG A 165 -2.05 -0.72 9.28
C ARG A 165 -1.82 0.50 10.17
N ILE A 166 -2.28 0.43 11.40
CA ILE A 166 -1.99 1.43 12.44
C ILE A 166 -0.84 0.94 13.30
N GLY A 167 -0.14 1.84 13.99
CA GLY A 167 0.85 1.45 15.00
C GLY A 167 2.18 0.90 14.47
N GLU A 168 2.35 0.82 13.15
CA GLU A 168 3.60 0.41 12.51
C GLU A 168 4.41 1.65 12.10
N SER A 169 5.71 1.61 12.34
CA SER A 169 6.67 2.56 11.80
C SER A 169 7.85 1.80 11.23
N ASP A 170 8.43 2.31 10.16
CA ASP A 170 9.59 1.67 9.57
C ASP A 170 10.78 1.68 10.55
N GLY A 171 11.55 0.59 10.55
CA GLY A 171 12.82 0.51 11.30
C GLY A 171 13.84 1.54 10.81
N LEU A 172 14.81 1.89 11.66
CA LEU A 172 15.85 2.87 11.34
C LEU A 172 16.72 2.46 10.14
N ASP A 173 16.76 1.17 9.81
CA ASP A 173 17.49 0.59 8.69
C ASP A 173 16.70 0.60 7.37
N VAL A 174 15.40 0.96 7.40
CA VAL A 174 14.60 1.15 6.20
C VAL A 174 15.06 2.40 5.49
N LYS A 175 15.75 2.15 4.39
CA LYS A 175 16.04 3.17 3.41
C LYS A 175 14.94 2.99 2.34
N ASP A 176 14.06 3.93 2.14
CA ASP A 176 13.15 3.92 0.97
C ASP A 176 12.74 5.36 0.69
N ASP A 177 12.05 5.60 -0.42
CA ASP A 177 11.48 6.91 -0.70
C ASP A 177 10.39 7.26 0.32
N PHE A 178 9.62 6.24 0.69
CA PHE A 178 8.58 6.33 1.70
C PHE A 178 9.07 5.82 3.04
N ARG A 179 8.84 6.60 4.09
CA ARG A 179 9.06 6.17 5.48
C ARG A 179 7.78 6.28 6.27
N SER A 180 7.42 5.18 6.90
CA SER A 180 6.19 5.00 7.64
C SER A 180 6.39 5.51 9.06
N GLU A 181 5.44 6.30 9.55
CA GLU A 181 5.53 6.99 10.83
C GLU A 181 4.35 6.64 11.74
N LEU A 182 4.64 6.47 13.04
CA LEU A 182 3.60 6.32 14.05
C LEU A 182 2.83 7.63 14.25
N TRP A 183 1.74 7.76 13.49
CA TRP A 183 0.92 8.97 13.48
C TRP A 183 -0.25 8.93 14.47
N LEU A 184 -0.98 7.81 14.51
CA LEU A 184 -2.14 7.64 15.39
C LEU A 184 -1.69 7.14 16.75
N LYS A 185 -1.86 7.98 17.78
CA LYS A 185 -1.27 7.77 19.11
C LYS A 185 -2.28 7.41 20.21
N ASN A 186 -3.57 7.69 19.99
CA ASN A 186 -4.60 7.42 20.99
C ASN A 186 -5.98 7.18 20.35
N PRO A 187 -6.92 6.54 21.06
CA PRO A 187 -8.25 6.23 20.53
C PRO A 187 -9.03 7.45 20.01
N PRO A 188 -9.03 8.63 20.67
CA PRO A 188 -9.69 9.82 20.13
C PRO A 188 -9.13 10.27 18.77
N MET A 189 -7.82 10.19 18.55
CA MET A 189 -7.21 10.46 17.25
C MET A 189 -7.65 9.45 16.19
N VAL A 190 -7.66 8.16 16.54
CA VAL A 190 -8.14 7.10 15.64
C VAL A 190 -9.60 7.32 15.24
N ASN A 191 -10.46 7.69 16.20
CA ASN A 191 -11.87 7.94 15.91
C ASN A 191 -12.06 9.11 14.93
N ARG A 192 -11.36 10.23 15.13
CA ARG A 192 -11.41 11.37 14.20
C ARG A 192 -10.83 11.04 12.83
N PHE A 193 -9.75 10.28 12.80
CA PHE A 193 -9.14 9.79 11.57
C PHE A 193 -10.14 8.94 10.76
N LEU A 194 -10.76 7.94 11.38
CA LEU A 194 -11.74 7.08 10.72
C LEU A 194 -12.96 7.88 10.22
N ARG A 195 -13.51 8.78 11.03
CA ARG A 195 -14.61 9.66 10.60
C ARG A 195 -14.24 10.56 9.42
N ALA A 196 -12.97 10.93 9.29
CA ALA A 196 -12.51 11.72 8.15
C ALA A 196 -12.34 10.86 6.89
N LEU A 197 -11.94 9.60 7.03
CA LEU A 197 -11.51 8.75 5.91
C LEU A 197 -12.63 7.86 5.35
N LEU A 198 -13.48 7.29 6.22
CA LEU A 198 -14.56 6.37 5.82
C LEU A 198 -15.49 6.94 4.73
N PRO A 199 -15.83 8.25 4.69
CA PRO A 199 -16.62 8.80 3.60
C PRO A 199 -16.00 8.62 2.20
N VAL A 200 -14.67 8.49 2.10
CA VAL A 200 -14.01 8.19 0.81
C VAL A 200 -14.27 6.74 0.41
N PHE A 201 -14.19 5.80 1.35
CA PHE A 201 -14.50 4.39 1.09
C PHE A 201 -15.97 4.20 0.72
N GLU A 202 -16.88 4.87 1.43
CA GLU A 202 -18.32 4.87 1.13
C GLU A 202 -18.60 5.44 -0.27
N LYS A 203 -17.98 6.58 -0.63
CA LYS A 203 -18.11 7.19 -1.96
C LYS A 203 -17.78 6.22 -3.10
N HIS A 204 -16.75 5.38 -2.91
CA HIS A 204 -16.26 4.45 -3.94
C HIS A 204 -16.84 3.04 -3.82
N ASP A 205 -17.71 2.77 -2.83
CA ASP A 205 -18.18 1.43 -2.48
C ASP A 205 -17.00 0.45 -2.30
N ARG A 206 -16.07 0.83 -1.41
CA ARG A 206 -14.84 0.07 -1.13
C ARG A 206 -14.73 -0.29 0.34
N VAL A 207 -14.09 -1.43 0.61
CA VAL A 207 -13.93 -1.94 1.97
C VAL A 207 -12.68 -1.35 2.63
N CYS A 208 -12.83 -0.86 3.86
CA CYS A 208 -11.71 -0.49 4.72
C CYS A 208 -11.47 -1.62 5.74
N VAL A 209 -10.42 -2.42 5.54
CA VAL A 209 -9.95 -3.38 6.53
C VAL A 209 -9.01 -2.66 7.48
N PHE A 210 -9.47 -2.39 8.70
CA PHE A 210 -8.69 -1.68 9.70
C PHE A 210 -7.96 -2.67 10.62
N ARG A 211 -6.65 -2.84 10.44
CA ARG A 211 -5.86 -3.75 11.28
C ARG A 211 -5.55 -3.09 12.62
N THR A 212 -5.99 -3.72 13.70
CA THR A 212 -5.82 -3.24 15.08
C THR A 212 -4.59 -3.84 15.77
N TRP A 213 -3.97 -4.87 15.20
CA TRP A 213 -2.76 -5.47 15.75
C TRP A 213 -1.52 -4.72 15.31
N THR A 214 -0.66 -4.41 16.29
CA THR A 214 0.58 -3.64 16.12
C THR A 214 1.66 -4.35 16.92
N VAL A 215 2.74 -4.81 16.28
CA VAL A 215 3.96 -5.21 17.02
C VAL A 215 4.66 -3.90 17.34
N GLY A 216 4.42 -3.38 18.55
CA GLY A 216 4.92 -2.08 18.96
C GLY A 216 6.42 -1.95 18.74
N ALA A 217 6.81 -1.14 17.76
CA ALA A 217 8.15 -0.57 17.73
C ALA A 217 8.08 0.71 18.59
N HIS A 218 8.38 0.56 19.88
CA HIS A 218 8.67 1.65 20.78
C HIS A 218 10.18 1.84 20.89
#